data_AF-A0A795R1R5-F1
#
_entry.id   AF-A0A795R1R5-F1
#
_cell.length_a   1.000
_cell.length_b   1.000
_cell.length_c   1.000
_cell.angle_alpha   90.00
_cell.angle_beta   90.00
_cell.angle_gamma   90.00
#
_symmetry.space_group_name_H-M   'P 1'
#
loop_
_entity.id
_entity.type
_entity.pdbx_description
1 polymer ?
#
loop_
_entity_poly.entity_id
_entity_poly.type
_entity_poly.pdbx_seq_one_letter_code
_entity_poly.pdbx_strand_id
1 'polypeptide(L)'
;KVSQGKVPDTANPSMPIQICPAPPPLFRRIGLAIGYWEPMALTDVTRSPGCMVNLGFSLPAFGKTAQGTAKKDEKQVNGAFYHVHWYKYPLTYWLNIITSLGCLEGGDLDIAYLSEIDPTWTDSSLTTILNPEAVIFANPIAQGACAADAIASAFNMPLDVLFWCAGSQGSMYPFNGWVSNESSPLQSSLLVSERMAFKLHRQGMIMETIGKNNAVCNEYPSPILPKERWRYQMVNMYPDSGQCHPFGRSVMRWETGKNPPNTKKNFGYLMWRKRNCVFL
;
A
#
# COMPACT_ATOMS: atom_id res chain seq x y z
N LYS A 1 -7.13 21.31 13.92
CA LYS A 1 -6.12 20.82 12.93
C LYS A 1 -4.85 21.63 13.14
N VAL A 2 -3.72 20.98 13.40
CA VAL A 2 -2.47 21.66 13.83
C VAL A 2 -1.62 22.12 12.64
N SER A 3 -1.67 21.43 11.51
CA SER A 3 -1.07 21.84 10.24
C SER A 3 -1.92 21.31 9.07
N GLN A 4 -2.03 22.08 7.98
CA GLN A 4 -2.74 21.66 6.76
C GLN A 4 -1.70 21.31 5.68
N GLY A 5 -1.71 20.05 5.25
CA GLY A 5 -1.01 19.62 4.05
C GLY A 5 -1.80 19.97 2.78
N LYS A 6 -1.13 19.96 1.62
CA LYS A 6 -1.75 20.17 0.30
C LYS A 6 -2.69 19.02 -0.14
N VAL A 7 -2.63 17.89 0.55
CA VAL A 7 -3.32 16.63 0.20
C VAL A 7 -4.48 16.39 1.19
N PRO A 8 -5.66 15.94 0.74
CA PRO A 8 -6.80 15.71 1.61
C PRO A 8 -6.51 14.69 2.71
N ASP A 9 -6.98 15.00 3.93
CA ASP A 9 -6.74 14.22 5.14
C ASP A 9 -8.03 13.57 5.62
N THR A 10 -7.94 12.35 6.13
CA THR A 10 -9.12 11.57 6.57
C THR A 10 -9.71 12.13 7.86
N ALA A 11 -10.89 11.63 8.26
CA ALA A 11 -11.53 12.02 9.51
C ALA A 11 -10.60 11.80 10.73
N ASN A 12 -10.51 12.82 11.57
CA ASN A 12 -9.80 12.79 12.85
C ASN A 12 -10.85 12.76 13.98
N PRO A 13 -10.49 12.28 15.18
CA PRO A 13 -11.42 12.23 16.31
C PRO A 13 -11.97 13.62 16.61
N SER A 14 -13.25 13.69 16.96
CA SER A 14 -13.93 14.96 17.21
C SER A 14 -13.44 15.63 18.50
N MET A 15 -12.96 14.84 19.46
CA MET A 15 -12.42 15.32 20.73
C MET A 15 -10.89 15.16 20.74
N PRO A 16 -10.12 16.24 20.99
CA PRO A 16 -8.65 16.16 21.03
C PRO A 16 -8.15 15.46 22.30
N ILE A 17 -8.94 15.43 23.37
CA ILE A 17 -8.62 14.72 24.61
C ILE A 17 -9.31 13.35 24.54
N GLN A 18 -8.56 12.29 24.77
CA GLN A 18 -9.07 10.92 24.79
C GLN A 18 -8.74 10.25 26.11
N ILE A 19 -9.62 9.34 26.52
CA ILE A 19 -9.51 8.60 27.76
C ILE A 19 -9.33 7.13 27.42
N CYS A 20 -8.08 6.67 27.44
CA CYS A 20 -7.73 5.31 27.08
C CYS A 20 -7.74 4.36 28.28
N PRO A 21 -8.22 3.12 28.11
CA PRO A 21 -8.05 2.09 29.12
C PRO A 21 -6.56 1.72 29.22
N ALA A 22 -6.02 1.66 30.43
CA ALA A 22 -4.69 1.16 30.72
C ALA A 22 -4.74 -0.22 31.40
N PRO A 23 -3.72 -1.07 31.20
CA PRO A 23 -3.65 -2.37 31.86
C PRO A 23 -3.56 -2.25 33.40
N PRO A 24 -3.86 -3.33 34.14
CA PRO A 24 -4.29 -3.28 35.54
C PRO A 24 -3.31 -2.68 36.56
N PRO A 25 -3.82 -2.10 37.67
CA PRO A 25 -5.24 -1.90 37.94
C PRO A 25 -5.81 -0.84 36.97
N LEU A 26 -7.03 -1.05 36.44
CA LEU A 26 -7.61 -0.30 35.31
C LEU A 26 -7.58 1.23 35.53
N PHE A 27 -6.49 1.86 35.16
CA PHE A 27 -6.37 3.31 35.13
C PHE A 27 -6.93 3.84 33.81
N ARG A 28 -7.49 5.04 33.86
CA ARG A 28 -7.83 5.80 32.67
C ARG A 28 -6.66 6.73 32.37
N ARG A 29 -5.98 6.51 31.24
CA ARG A 29 -4.94 7.42 30.76
C ARG A 29 -5.60 8.51 29.94
N ILE A 30 -5.45 9.74 30.40
CA ILE A 30 -5.86 10.92 29.66
C ILE A 30 -4.69 11.32 28.78
N GLY A 31 -4.93 11.45 27.49
CA GLY A 31 -3.92 11.93 26.56
C GLY A 31 -4.52 12.69 25.40
N LEU A 32 -3.65 13.24 24.56
CA LEU A 32 -4.00 14.00 23.39
C LEU A 32 -4.07 13.08 22.18
N ALA A 33 -5.23 13.02 21.52
CA ALA A 33 -5.35 12.37 20.23
C ALA A 33 -4.58 13.15 19.18
N ILE A 34 -3.55 12.50 18.64
CA ILE A 34 -2.80 13.00 17.50
C ILE A 34 -3.03 12.09 16.30
N GLY A 35 -3.07 12.69 15.11
CA GLY A 35 -3.13 12.00 13.84
C GLY A 35 -1.99 12.50 12.97
N TYR A 36 -1.17 11.59 12.46
CA TYR A 36 -0.05 11.94 11.59
C TYR A 36 0.14 10.87 10.51
N TRP A 37 0.89 11.21 9.47
CA TRP A 37 1.23 10.30 8.39
C TRP A 37 2.62 9.75 8.65
N GLU A 38 2.73 8.43 8.77
CA GLU A 38 3.99 7.74 9.00
C GLU A 38 4.40 6.95 7.76
N PRO A 39 5.70 6.94 7.40
CA PRO A 39 6.20 5.97 6.46
C PRO A 39 6.15 4.61 7.16
N MET A 40 5.40 3.67 6.60
CA MET A 40 5.19 2.36 7.22
C MET A 40 5.99 1.29 6.50
N ALA A 41 6.08 1.39 5.17
CA ALA A 41 6.76 0.39 4.37
C ALA A 41 7.44 0.97 3.13
N LEU A 42 8.49 0.29 2.70
CA LEU A 42 9.04 0.42 1.35
C LEU A 42 8.58 -0.77 0.53
N THR A 43 8.29 -0.55 -0.74
CA THR A 43 7.93 -1.60 -1.69
C THR A 43 8.80 -1.51 -2.91
N ASP A 44 9.41 -2.63 -3.27
CA ASP A 44 10.10 -2.80 -4.55
C ASP A 44 9.21 -3.57 -5.50
N VAL A 45 9.17 -3.11 -6.74
CA VAL A 45 8.42 -3.76 -7.80
C VAL A 45 9.33 -4.03 -8.96
N THR A 46 9.53 -5.31 -9.28
CA THR A 46 10.50 -5.74 -10.28
C THR A 46 9.95 -6.83 -11.17
N ARG A 47 10.48 -6.93 -12.38
CA ARG A 47 10.17 -8.06 -13.29
C ARG A 47 11.13 -9.24 -13.09
N SER A 48 12.30 -8.97 -12.53
CA SER A 48 13.32 -9.97 -12.25
C SER A 48 13.23 -10.43 -10.79
N PRO A 49 13.16 -11.74 -10.53
CA PRO A 49 13.09 -12.26 -9.18
C PRO A 49 14.34 -11.88 -8.38
N GLY A 50 14.16 -11.57 -7.10
CA GLY A 50 15.22 -11.26 -6.14
C GLY A 50 15.88 -9.90 -6.34
N CYS A 51 15.39 -9.04 -7.23
CA CYS A 51 15.95 -7.71 -7.45
C CYS A 51 15.38 -6.70 -6.45
N MET A 52 16.18 -6.26 -5.48
CA MET A 52 15.80 -5.29 -4.45
C MET A 52 16.27 -3.89 -4.85
N VAL A 53 15.34 -3.10 -5.38
CA VAL A 53 15.58 -1.82 -6.03
C VAL A 53 15.89 -0.73 -5.00
N ASN A 54 15.15 -0.68 -3.90
CA ASN A 54 15.36 0.30 -2.82
C ASN A 54 16.64 0.01 -2.03
N LEU A 55 17.06 -1.25 -1.92
CA LEU A 55 18.30 -1.62 -1.24
C LEU A 55 19.53 -1.70 -2.16
N GLY A 56 19.33 -1.67 -3.48
CA GLY A 56 20.40 -1.62 -4.47
C GLY A 56 21.15 -2.94 -4.70
N PHE A 57 20.67 -4.06 -4.16
CA PHE A 57 21.27 -5.38 -4.37
C PHE A 57 20.26 -6.39 -4.93
N SER A 58 20.77 -7.50 -5.45
CA SER A 58 19.94 -8.61 -5.93
C SER A 58 20.28 -9.85 -5.12
N LEU A 59 19.27 -10.55 -4.62
CA LEU A 59 19.44 -11.84 -3.95
C LEU A 59 19.67 -12.93 -5.01
N PRO A 60 20.86 -13.56 -5.05
CA PRO A 60 21.20 -14.55 -6.08
C PRO A 60 20.49 -15.90 -5.87
N ALA A 61 19.82 -16.10 -4.73
CA ALA A 61 19.19 -17.36 -4.33
C ALA A 61 17.87 -17.69 -5.07
N PHE A 62 17.28 -16.72 -5.76
CA PHE A 62 16.07 -16.92 -6.56
C PHE A 62 16.47 -17.12 -8.02
N GLY A 63 16.73 -18.37 -8.38
CA GLY A 63 17.06 -18.77 -9.76
C GLY A 63 15.99 -18.34 -10.77
N LYS A 64 16.28 -18.54 -12.07
CA LYS A 64 15.46 -18.13 -13.25
C LYS A 64 13.99 -18.64 -13.27
N THR A 65 13.54 -19.34 -12.24
CA THR A 65 12.25 -20.03 -12.13
C THR A 65 11.03 -19.11 -12.15
N ALA A 66 11.20 -17.79 -12.01
CA ALA A 66 10.09 -16.83 -12.03
C ALA A 66 10.44 -15.52 -12.75
N GLN A 67 11.12 -15.57 -13.90
CA GLN A 67 11.37 -14.35 -14.69
C GLN A 67 10.02 -13.81 -15.21
N GLY A 68 9.59 -12.63 -14.72
CA GLY A 68 8.32 -12.02 -15.12
C GLY A 68 8.30 -11.78 -16.62
N THR A 69 7.37 -12.45 -17.31
CA THR A 69 7.23 -12.32 -18.76
C THR A 69 6.35 -11.11 -19.07
N ALA A 70 6.91 -10.15 -19.81
CA ALA A 70 6.10 -9.23 -20.59
C ALA A 70 6.20 -9.69 -22.04
N LYS A 71 5.31 -10.62 -22.44
CA LYS A 71 5.29 -11.11 -23.82
C LYS A 71 4.77 -10.00 -24.74
N LYS A 72 5.62 -9.53 -25.65
CA LYS A 72 5.19 -8.94 -26.93
C LYS A 72 5.27 -10.06 -27.99
N ASP A 73 4.34 -11.01 -27.94
CA ASP A 73 4.14 -11.94 -29.06
C ASP A 73 2.83 -11.59 -29.76
N GLU A 74 2.80 -11.79 -31.08
CA GLU A 74 1.87 -11.32 -32.11
C GLU A 74 0.37 -11.73 -31.98
N LYS A 75 -0.07 -12.11 -30.77
CA LYS A 75 -1.49 -12.09 -30.37
C LYS A 75 -1.57 -11.36 -29.04
N GLN A 76 -2.02 -10.10 -29.08
CA GLN A 76 -2.17 -9.21 -27.92
C GLN A 76 -2.94 -9.89 -26.76
N VAL A 77 -2.20 -10.46 -25.82
CA VAL A 77 -2.66 -10.59 -24.43
C VAL A 77 -1.73 -9.66 -23.66
N ASN A 78 -2.19 -8.44 -23.37
CA ASN A 78 -1.43 -7.36 -22.72
C ASN A 78 -1.21 -7.62 -21.22
N GLY A 79 -0.76 -8.83 -20.88
CA GLY A 79 -0.47 -9.26 -19.52
C GLY A 79 0.97 -8.95 -19.12
N ALA A 80 1.16 -8.41 -17.91
CA ALA A 80 2.46 -8.23 -17.30
C ALA A 80 2.50 -8.87 -15.90
N PHE A 81 3.64 -9.44 -15.55
CA PHE A 81 3.88 -10.01 -14.23
C PHE A 81 4.97 -9.24 -13.50
N TYR A 82 4.73 -8.95 -12.22
CA TYR A 82 5.66 -8.26 -11.34
C TYR A 82 5.81 -8.99 -10.00
N HIS A 83 7.05 -9.01 -9.51
CA HIS A 83 7.43 -9.36 -8.15
C HIS A 83 7.37 -8.12 -7.28
N VAL A 84 6.97 -8.32 -6.02
CA VAL A 84 6.90 -7.29 -4.99
C VAL A 84 7.69 -7.73 -3.77
N HIS A 85 8.61 -6.88 -3.33
CA HIS A 85 9.29 -7.02 -2.03
C HIS A 85 8.76 -5.96 -1.10
N TRP A 86 8.25 -6.37 0.05
CA TRP A 86 7.71 -5.48 1.08
C TRP A 86 8.69 -5.40 2.24
N TYR A 87 9.14 -4.18 2.56
CA TYR A 87 10.03 -3.91 3.68
C TYR A 87 9.29 -3.12 4.74
N LYS A 88 9.48 -3.49 6.00
CA LYS A 88 9.01 -2.68 7.14
C LYS A 88 9.94 -1.47 7.29
N TYR A 89 9.40 -0.26 7.31
CA TYR A 89 10.21 0.97 7.31
C TYR A 89 9.77 1.97 8.42
N PRO A 90 10.00 1.65 9.71
CA PRO A 90 9.56 2.46 10.86
C PRO A 90 10.49 3.67 11.11
N LEU A 91 10.63 4.56 10.12
CA LEU A 91 11.55 5.71 10.20
C LEU A 91 11.22 6.67 11.35
N THR A 92 9.94 6.84 11.67
CA THR A 92 9.46 7.69 12.77
C THR A 92 9.97 7.23 14.14
N TYR A 93 10.15 5.91 14.31
CA TYR A 93 10.72 5.31 15.49
C TYR A 93 12.24 5.53 15.56
N TRP A 94 12.98 5.25 14.48
CA TRP A 94 14.45 5.44 14.50
C TRP A 94 14.89 6.88 14.69
N LEU A 95 14.14 7.83 14.11
CA LEU A 95 14.40 9.26 14.27
C LEU A 95 13.84 9.83 15.58
N ASN A 96 13.20 9.01 16.43
CA ASN A 96 12.60 9.41 17.71
C ASN A 96 11.71 10.67 17.58
N ILE A 97 10.94 10.79 16.48
CA ILE A 97 10.14 11.99 16.22
C ILE A 97 8.96 12.10 17.19
N ILE A 98 8.36 10.96 17.55
CA ILE A 98 7.26 10.86 18.51
C ILE A 98 7.67 9.83 19.55
N THR A 99 7.83 10.24 20.80
CA THR A 99 8.37 9.38 21.87
C THR A 99 7.31 8.68 22.71
N SER A 100 6.03 8.73 22.31
CA SER A 100 4.94 8.12 23.07
C SER A 100 4.73 6.65 22.67
N LEU A 101 4.77 5.75 23.66
CA LEU A 101 4.62 4.30 23.49
C LEU A 101 3.31 3.88 22.81
N GLY A 102 2.22 4.66 22.95
CA GLY A 102 0.94 4.37 22.30
C GLY A 102 0.87 4.79 20.83
N CYS A 103 1.90 5.47 20.33
CA CYS A 103 1.95 6.06 19.00
C CYS A 103 3.03 5.46 18.11
N LEU A 104 3.96 4.69 18.64
CA LEU A 104 5.14 4.22 17.91
C LEU A 104 4.90 2.86 17.27
N GLU A 105 5.27 2.69 15.99
CA GLU A 105 5.45 1.35 15.42
C GLU A 105 6.91 0.97 15.67
N GLY A 106 7.13 0.11 16.66
CA GLY A 106 8.46 -0.39 16.94
C GLY A 106 8.97 -1.32 15.85
N GLY A 107 10.28 -1.50 15.80
CA GLY A 107 10.95 -2.50 14.98
C GLY A 107 12.10 -1.93 14.16
N ASP A 108 12.78 -2.85 13.48
CA ASP A 108 13.91 -2.57 12.62
C ASP A 108 13.53 -2.68 11.14
N LEU A 109 14.46 -2.26 10.27
CA LEU A 109 14.32 -2.40 8.83
C LEU A 109 14.41 -3.88 8.53
N ASP A 110 13.31 -4.47 8.08
CA ASP A 110 13.30 -5.88 7.76
C ASP A 110 12.51 -6.15 6.49
N ILE A 111 12.87 -7.25 5.83
CA ILE A 111 12.20 -7.81 4.67
C ILE A 111 10.95 -8.54 5.19
N ALA A 112 9.85 -7.82 5.25
CA ALA A 112 8.59 -8.38 5.76
C ALA A 112 7.98 -9.40 4.79
N TYR A 113 8.19 -9.24 3.48
CA TYR A 113 7.63 -10.16 2.49
C TYR A 113 8.42 -10.20 1.18
N LEU A 114 8.56 -11.40 0.62
CA LEU A 114 9.12 -11.66 -0.71
C LEU A 114 8.11 -12.43 -1.55
N SER A 115 7.64 -11.82 -2.64
CA SER A 115 6.67 -12.43 -3.55
C SER A 115 7.12 -13.75 -4.19
N GLU A 116 8.42 -13.97 -4.31
CA GLU A 116 9.02 -15.13 -4.95
C GLU A 116 8.88 -16.41 -4.14
N ILE A 117 8.78 -16.28 -2.81
CA ILE A 117 8.63 -17.41 -1.90
C ILE A 117 7.16 -17.81 -1.81
N ASP A 118 6.24 -16.90 -2.14
CA ASP A 118 4.83 -17.14 -2.04
C ASP A 118 4.24 -17.72 -3.35
N PRO A 119 3.82 -18.99 -3.35
CA PRO A 119 3.22 -19.61 -4.53
C PRO A 119 1.88 -18.95 -4.90
N THR A 120 1.19 -18.32 -3.95
CA THR A 120 -0.11 -17.67 -4.19
C THR A 120 0.04 -16.31 -4.90
N TRP A 121 1.26 -15.76 -4.96
CA TRP A 121 1.57 -14.55 -5.72
C TRP A 121 1.84 -14.85 -7.21
N THR A 122 2.43 -16.00 -7.48
CA THR A 122 2.81 -16.42 -8.84
C THR A 122 1.69 -17.17 -9.55
N ASP A 123 0.92 -17.99 -8.82
CA ASP A 123 -0.17 -18.78 -9.37
C ASP A 123 -1.55 -18.18 -9.06
N SER A 124 -2.24 -17.74 -10.13
CA SER A 124 -3.59 -17.17 -10.03
C SER A 124 -4.64 -18.17 -9.55
N SER A 125 -4.45 -19.48 -9.77
CA SER A 125 -5.38 -20.51 -9.31
C SER A 125 -5.34 -20.63 -7.78
N LEU A 126 -4.15 -20.65 -7.19
CA LEU A 126 -3.96 -20.64 -5.74
C LEU A 126 -4.48 -19.35 -5.11
N THR A 127 -4.28 -18.19 -5.76
CA THR A 127 -4.87 -16.92 -5.28
C THR A 127 -6.41 -16.98 -5.25
N THR A 128 -7.02 -17.61 -6.25
CA THR A 128 -8.49 -17.70 -6.38
C THR A 128 -9.08 -18.62 -5.31
N ILE A 129 -8.37 -19.68 -4.92
CA ILE A 129 -8.77 -20.55 -3.80
C ILE A 129 -8.79 -19.76 -2.48
N LEU A 130 -7.79 -18.90 -2.25
CA LEU A 130 -7.71 -18.09 -1.02
C LEU A 130 -8.68 -16.90 -1.00
N ASN A 131 -9.00 -16.37 -2.18
CA ASN A 131 -9.83 -15.17 -2.35
C ASN A 131 -10.97 -15.46 -3.33
N PRO A 132 -11.91 -16.38 -2.98
CA PRO A 132 -12.97 -16.79 -3.89
C PRO A 132 -13.92 -15.63 -4.23
N GLU A 133 -14.00 -14.61 -3.37
CA GLU A 133 -14.81 -13.42 -3.62
C GLU A 133 -14.32 -12.59 -4.82
N ALA A 134 -13.09 -12.81 -5.29
CA ALA A 134 -12.59 -12.23 -6.55
C ALA A 134 -13.50 -12.54 -7.74
N VAL A 135 -14.17 -13.71 -7.75
CA VAL A 135 -15.11 -14.11 -8.80
C VAL A 135 -16.33 -13.19 -8.85
N ILE A 136 -16.81 -12.72 -7.70
CA ILE A 136 -17.96 -11.82 -7.61
C ILE A 136 -17.61 -10.46 -8.23
N PHE A 137 -16.39 -9.98 -8.03
CA PHE A 137 -15.91 -8.69 -8.53
C PHE A 137 -15.28 -8.73 -9.93
N ALA A 138 -15.18 -9.91 -10.54
CA ALA A 138 -14.70 -10.07 -11.92
C ALA A 138 -15.72 -9.62 -12.99
N ASN A 139 -16.93 -9.22 -12.57
CA ASN A 139 -17.97 -8.80 -13.50
C ASN A 139 -17.74 -7.37 -14.04
N PRO A 140 -18.18 -7.04 -15.27
CA PRO A 140 -17.98 -5.71 -15.87
C PRO A 140 -18.59 -4.54 -15.09
N ILE A 141 -19.66 -4.77 -14.32
CA ILE A 141 -20.32 -3.73 -13.51
C ILE A 141 -19.41 -3.35 -12.33
N ALA A 142 -18.84 -4.34 -11.65
CA ALA A 142 -17.90 -4.14 -10.54
C ALA A 142 -16.59 -3.50 -11.02
N GLN A 143 -16.10 -3.89 -12.21
CA GLN A 143 -14.94 -3.24 -12.84
C GLN A 143 -15.26 -1.80 -13.27
N GLY A 144 -16.47 -1.57 -13.79
CA GLY A 144 -16.97 -0.23 -14.13
C GLY A 144 -17.06 0.69 -12.90
N ALA A 145 -17.40 0.16 -11.72
CA ALA A 145 -17.42 0.93 -10.48
C ALA A 145 -16.04 1.50 -10.11
N CYS A 146 -14.94 0.89 -10.56
CA CYS A 146 -13.60 1.42 -10.32
C CYS A 146 -13.34 2.75 -11.04
N ALA A 147 -14.12 3.09 -12.08
CA ALA A 147 -14.07 4.42 -12.67
C ALA A 147 -14.56 5.50 -11.69
N ALA A 148 -15.56 5.21 -10.86
CA ALA A 148 -16.03 6.14 -9.82
C ALA A 148 -14.96 6.35 -8.74
N ASP A 149 -14.30 5.27 -8.33
CA ASP A 149 -13.16 5.34 -7.39
C ASP A 149 -11.98 6.13 -7.98
N ALA A 150 -11.67 5.93 -9.27
CA ALA A 150 -10.63 6.68 -9.97
C ALA A 150 -10.89 8.19 -9.98
N ILE A 151 -12.13 8.60 -10.26
CA ILE A 151 -12.54 10.01 -10.24
C ILE A 151 -12.47 10.56 -8.81
N ALA A 152 -12.95 9.82 -7.81
CA ALA A 152 -12.89 10.22 -6.41
C ALA A 152 -11.44 10.44 -5.93
N SER A 153 -10.53 9.49 -6.19
CA SER A 153 -9.10 9.60 -5.86
C SER A 153 -8.38 10.70 -6.65
N ALA A 154 -8.84 11.03 -7.85
CA ALA A 154 -8.24 12.09 -8.66
C ALA A 154 -8.43 13.48 -8.05
N PHE A 155 -9.60 13.77 -7.49
CA PHE A 155 -9.93 15.08 -6.91
C PHE A 155 -9.78 15.13 -5.39
N ASN A 156 -10.10 14.04 -4.70
CA ASN A 156 -10.12 13.99 -3.24
C ASN A 156 -9.46 12.70 -2.72
N MET A 157 -10.23 11.85 -2.03
CA MET A 157 -9.81 10.59 -1.41
C MET A 157 -10.47 9.40 -2.12
N PRO A 158 -9.83 8.21 -2.10
CA PRO A 158 -10.44 6.97 -2.59
C PRO A 158 -11.71 6.61 -1.80
N LEU A 159 -12.57 5.83 -2.43
CA LEU A 159 -13.79 5.29 -1.83
C LEU A 159 -13.51 3.93 -1.20
N ASP A 160 -13.45 3.89 0.13
CA ASP A 160 -13.19 2.64 0.88
C ASP A 160 -14.27 1.57 0.70
N VAL A 161 -15.51 1.97 0.41
CA VAL A 161 -16.62 1.04 0.13
C VAL A 161 -16.34 0.18 -1.10
N LEU A 162 -15.62 0.75 -2.09
CA LEU A 162 -15.18 0.04 -3.30
C LEU A 162 -13.81 -0.61 -3.06
N PHE A 163 -13.69 -1.44 -2.03
CA PHE A 163 -12.41 -2.02 -1.61
C PHE A 163 -11.73 -2.86 -2.71
N TRP A 164 -12.50 -3.46 -3.62
CA TRP A 164 -11.98 -4.23 -4.75
C TRP A 164 -11.35 -3.35 -5.85
N CYS A 165 -11.52 -2.04 -5.77
CA CYS A 165 -10.98 -1.08 -6.73
C CYS A 165 -9.73 -0.38 -6.19
N ALA A 166 -8.77 -0.21 -7.09
CA ALA A 166 -7.51 0.49 -6.92
C ALA A 166 -7.54 1.86 -7.64
N GLY A 167 -8.69 2.54 -7.60
CA GLY A 167 -8.95 3.75 -8.38
C GLY A 167 -8.52 3.63 -9.85
N SER A 168 -7.64 4.53 -10.27
CA SER A 168 -7.11 4.59 -11.65
C SER A 168 -6.16 3.46 -12.00
N GLN A 169 -5.67 2.70 -11.00
CA GLN A 169 -4.71 1.62 -11.22
C GLN A 169 -5.40 0.36 -11.76
N GLY A 170 -6.65 0.11 -11.35
CA GLY A 170 -7.46 -1.03 -11.82
C GLY A 170 -8.16 -1.77 -10.67
N SER A 171 -8.27 -3.10 -10.79
CA SER A 171 -8.88 -3.96 -9.77
C SER A 171 -7.81 -4.54 -8.84
N MET A 172 -8.09 -4.51 -7.53
CA MET A 172 -7.26 -5.14 -6.49
C MET A 172 -7.27 -6.66 -6.58
N TYR A 173 -8.36 -7.25 -7.06
CA TYR A 173 -8.40 -8.69 -7.28
C TYR A 173 -7.89 -9.06 -8.67
N PRO A 174 -7.23 -10.23 -8.80
CA PRO A 174 -6.73 -11.10 -7.72
C PRO A 174 -5.47 -10.54 -7.01
N PHE A 175 -5.23 -10.94 -5.75
CA PHE A 175 -4.05 -10.53 -4.95
C PHE A 175 -2.75 -11.24 -5.37
N ASN A 176 -2.37 -11.04 -6.62
CA ASN A 176 -1.19 -11.62 -7.24
C ASN A 176 -0.46 -10.60 -8.12
N GLY A 177 0.69 -11.02 -8.65
CA GLY A 177 1.54 -10.18 -9.49
C GLY A 177 1.08 -10.01 -10.94
N TRP A 178 -0.04 -10.64 -11.35
CA TRP A 178 -0.53 -10.61 -12.73
C TRP A 178 -1.42 -9.40 -13.00
N VAL A 179 -1.05 -8.61 -13.99
CA VAL A 179 -1.82 -7.44 -14.46
C VAL A 179 -2.24 -7.68 -15.90
N SER A 180 -3.55 -7.80 -16.13
CA SER A 180 -4.10 -8.18 -17.45
C SER A 180 -4.14 -7.04 -18.48
N ASN A 181 -4.09 -5.78 -18.04
CA ASN A 181 -4.13 -4.60 -18.89
C ASN A 181 -3.05 -3.60 -18.43
N GLU A 182 -1.81 -3.79 -18.89
CA GLU A 182 -0.73 -2.82 -18.65
C GLU A 182 -0.88 -1.62 -19.61
N SER A 183 -1.44 -0.51 -19.11
CA SER A 183 -1.46 0.80 -19.80
C SER A 183 -0.13 1.54 -19.65
N SER A 184 0.43 1.55 -18.44
CA SER A 184 1.74 2.10 -18.09
C SER A 184 2.44 1.17 -17.10
N PRO A 185 3.75 0.91 -17.25
CA PRO A 185 4.52 0.14 -16.26
C PRO A 185 4.43 0.72 -14.85
N LEU A 186 4.32 2.04 -14.73
CA LEU A 186 4.16 2.72 -13.45
C LEU A 186 2.80 2.44 -12.83
N GLN A 187 1.75 2.51 -13.63
CA GLN A 187 0.40 2.16 -13.20
C GLN A 187 0.33 0.72 -12.68
N SER A 188 0.85 -0.23 -13.48
CA SER A 188 0.88 -1.65 -13.11
C SER A 188 1.72 -1.89 -11.85
N SER A 189 2.84 -1.19 -11.70
CA SER A 189 3.69 -1.35 -10.53
C SER A 189 3.03 -0.86 -9.24
N LEU A 190 2.30 0.25 -9.28
CA LEU A 190 1.52 0.71 -8.12
C LEU A 190 0.37 -0.23 -7.82
N LEU A 191 -0.34 -0.71 -8.85
CA LEU A 191 -1.41 -1.67 -8.67
C LEU A 191 -0.94 -2.88 -7.87
N VAL A 192 0.19 -3.48 -8.24
CA VAL A 192 0.70 -4.65 -7.49
C VAL A 192 1.18 -4.30 -6.09
N SER A 193 1.73 -3.10 -5.86
CA SER A 193 2.05 -2.66 -4.49
C SER A 193 0.81 -2.43 -3.63
N GLU A 194 -0.26 -1.84 -4.19
CA GLU A 194 -1.53 -1.64 -3.48
C GLU A 194 -2.23 -3.00 -3.20
N ARG A 195 -2.16 -3.94 -4.15
CA ARG A 195 -2.61 -5.33 -3.94
C ARG A 195 -1.84 -6.02 -2.82
N MET A 196 -0.54 -5.81 -2.77
CA MET A 196 0.32 -6.36 -1.72
C MET A 196 -0.05 -5.80 -0.35
N ALA A 197 -0.30 -4.49 -0.25
CA ALA A 197 -0.81 -3.88 0.97
C ALA A 197 -2.13 -4.54 1.41
N PHE A 198 -3.10 -4.69 0.51
CA PHE A 198 -4.36 -5.36 0.83
C PHE A 198 -4.14 -6.82 1.26
N LYS A 199 -3.28 -7.56 0.58
CA LYS A 199 -2.93 -8.94 0.96
C LYS A 199 -2.43 -9.03 2.41
N LEU A 200 -1.50 -8.15 2.80
CA LEU A 200 -0.95 -8.12 4.16
C LEU A 200 -1.99 -7.71 5.21
N HIS A 201 -2.89 -6.79 4.86
CA HIS A 201 -4.05 -6.43 5.69
C HIS A 201 -4.96 -7.63 5.95
N ARG A 202 -5.30 -8.39 4.89
CA ARG A 202 -6.12 -9.60 5.01
C ARG A 202 -5.45 -10.69 5.83
N GLN A 203 -4.13 -10.82 5.74
CA GLN A 203 -3.35 -11.75 6.54
C GLN A 203 -3.16 -11.29 7.99
N GLY A 204 -3.61 -10.08 8.35
CA GLY A 204 -3.48 -9.52 9.70
C GLY A 204 -2.05 -9.13 10.05
N MET A 205 -1.14 -9.05 9.07
CA MET A 205 0.24 -8.61 9.28
C MET A 205 0.33 -7.09 9.49
N ILE A 206 -0.67 -6.35 9.03
CA ILE A 206 -0.77 -4.91 9.19
C ILE A 206 -1.97 -4.59 10.09
N MET A 207 -1.68 -3.94 11.21
CA MET A 207 -2.69 -3.42 12.13
C MET A 207 -2.93 -1.94 11.84
N GLU A 208 -4.18 -1.49 11.96
CA GLU A 208 -4.58 -0.11 11.74
C GLU A 208 -5.07 0.53 13.03
N THR A 209 -4.90 1.84 13.13
CA THR A 209 -5.57 2.63 14.18
C THR A 209 -6.89 3.17 13.63
N ILE A 210 -7.82 3.69 14.44
CA ILE A 210 -9.06 4.30 13.94
C ILE A 210 -9.19 5.71 14.48
N GLY A 211 -9.44 6.70 13.61
CA GLY A 211 -9.63 8.11 13.97
C GLY A 211 -10.98 8.43 14.64
N LYS A 212 -11.50 7.56 15.49
CA LYS A 212 -12.76 7.76 16.23
C LYS A 212 -12.49 7.80 17.73
N ASN A 213 -13.30 8.57 18.47
CA ASN A 213 -13.15 8.69 19.92
C ASN A 213 -13.12 7.32 20.59
N ASN A 214 -12.25 7.15 21.58
CA ASN A 214 -11.92 5.93 22.33
C ASN A 214 -11.31 4.77 21.50
N ALA A 215 -11.56 4.69 20.19
CA ALA A 215 -10.94 3.71 19.30
C ALA A 215 -9.49 4.08 18.94
N VAL A 216 -9.10 5.36 19.03
CA VAL A 216 -7.71 5.82 18.82
C VAL A 216 -6.70 5.14 19.78
N CYS A 217 -7.17 4.58 20.89
CA CYS A 217 -6.34 4.00 21.92
C CYS A 217 -5.71 2.65 21.56
N ASN A 218 -6.29 1.92 20.59
CA ASN A 218 -5.86 0.58 20.24
C ASN A 218 -5.63 0.46 18.74
N GLU A 219 -4.85 -0.55 18.39
CA GLU A 219 -4.69 -1.01 17.01
C GLU A 219 -5.64 -2.18 16.76
N TYR A 220 -6.19 -2.23 15.56
CA TYR A 220 -7.18 -3.21 15.14
C TYR A 220 -6.70 -3.92 13.87
N PRO A 221 -6.91 -5.23 13.76
CA PRO A 221 -6.75 -5.91 12.48
C PRO A 221 -7.80 -5.35 11.52
N SER A 222 -7.37 -4.98 10.31
CA SER A 222 -8.26 -4.48 9.26
C SER A 222 -8.12 -5.36 8.02
N PRO A 223 -8.92 -6.44 7.90
CA PRO A 223 -8.82 -7.35 6.77
C PRO A 223 -9.14 -6.69 5.42
N ILE A 224 -9.97 -5.65 5.44
CA ILE A 224 -10.28 -4.80 4.29
C ILE A 224 -9.41 -3.55 4.38
N LEU A 225 -8.64 -3.28 3.31
CA LEU A 225 -7.73 -2.13 3.23
C LEU A 225 -8.52 -0.80 3.27
N PRO A 226 -8.30 0.06 4.29
CA PRO A 226 -8.88 1.41 4.31
C PRO A 226 -8.05 2.35 3.42
N LYS A 227 -8.32 2.34 2.11
CA LYS A 227 -7.54 3.05 1.08
C LYS A 227 -7.37 4.54 1.38
N GLU A 228 -8.35 5.20 1.99
CA GLU A 228 -8.28 6.63 2.31
C GLU A 228 -7.11 6.99 3.24
N ARG A 229 -6.64 6.00 4.02
CA ARG A 229 -5.57 6.14 5.01
C ARG A 229 -4.20 5.79 4.46
N TRP A 230 -4.12 5.49 3.17
CA TRP A 230 -2.88 5.11 2.51
C TRP A 230 -2.50 6.12 1.43
N ARG A 231 -1.21 6.41 1.38
CA ARG A 231 -0.58 7.23 0.35
C ARG A 231 0.70 6.55 -0.09
N TYR A 232 1.11 6.82 -1.32
CA TYR A 232 2.37 6.35 -1.84
C TYR A 232 3.21 7.52 -2.33
N GLN A 233 4.51 7.30 -2.34
CA GLN A 233 5.50 8.24 -2.84
C GLN A 233 6.56 7.44 -3.60
N MET A 234 6.90 7.88 -4.81
CA MET A 234 7.98 7.23 -5.55
C MET A 234 9.33 7.61 -4.96
N VAL A 235 10.14 6.61 -4.63
CA VAL A 235 11.52 6.76 -4.15
C VAL A 235 12.54 6.27 -5.17
N ASN A 236 12.15 5.38 -6.08
CA ASN A 236 12.99 4.83 -7.15
C ASN A 236 12.07 4.58 -8.38
N MET A 237 12.42 4.80 -9.65
CA MET A 237 13.69 5.07 -10.34
C MET A 237 14.10 6.54 -10.40
N TYR A 238 13.13 7.45 -10.53
CA TYR A 238 13.32 8.90 -10.45
C TYR A 238 12.40 9.42 -9.34
N PRO A 239 12.95 9.78 -8.16
CA PRO A 239 12.14 10.03 -6.98
C PRO A 239 11.20 11.23 -7.18
N ASP A 240 9.98 11.09 -6.66
CA ASP A 240 9.01 12.18 -6.54
C ASP A 240 8.93 12.62 -5.08
N SER A 241 10.03 13.19 -4.57
CA SER A 241 10.17 13.43 -3.13
C SER A 241 9.25 14.53 -2.59
N GLY A 242 8.76 15.42 -3.45
CA GLY A 242 7.95 16.57 -3.07
C GLY A 242 6.44 16.32 -3.04
N GLN A 243 5.96 15.14 -3.45
CA GLN A 243 4.53 14.83 -3.52
C GLN A 243 4.21 13.45 -2.94
N CYS A 244 3.17 13.39 -2.11
CA CYS A 244 2.56 12.14 -1.66
C CYS A 244 1.20 11.99 -2.34
N HIS A 245 1.00 10.89 -3.04
CA HIS A 245 -0.21 10.63 -3.80
C HIS A 245 -1.15 9.72 -3.01
N PRO A 246 -2.44 10.05 -2.88
CA PRO A 246 -3.44 9.12 -2.34
C PRO A 246 -3.54 7.85 -3.18
N PHE A 247 -3.89 6.75 -2.53
CA PHE A 247 -4.17 5.48 -3.21
C PHE A 247 -5.24 5.64 -4.29
N GLY A 248 -5.06 4.93 -5.40
CA GLY A 248 -5.94 4.99 -6.57
C GLY A 248 -5.87 6.28 -7.40
N ARG A 249 -5.05 7.27 -7.05
CA ARG A 249 -4.85 8.47 -7.89
C ARG A 249 -4.05 8.10 -9.14
N SER A 250 -4.49 8.59 -10.31
CA SER A 250 -3.85 8.31 -11.60
C SER A 250 -2.39 8.74 -11.67
N VAL A 251 -1.54 7.83 -12.14
CA VAL A 251 -0.11 8.09 -12.40
C VAL A 251 0.11 9.08 -13.53
N MET A 252 -0.84 9.19 -14.47
CA MET A 252 -0.74 10.06 -15.66
C MET A 252 -0.42 11.52 -15.30
N ARG A 253 -0.74 11.95 -14.07
CA ARG A 253 -0.48 13.32 -13.59
C ARG A 253 0.99 13.58 -13.28
N TRP A 254 1.76 12.56 -12.98
CA TRP A 254 3.12 12.70 -12.45
C TRP A 254 4.15 11.75 -13.08
N GLU A 255 3.73 10.76 -13.87
CA GLU A 255 4.60 9.75 -14.48
C GLU A 255 5.51 10.29 -15.60
N THR A 256 5.21 11.48 -16.13
CA THR A 256 5.98 12.09 -17.21
C THR A 256 7.44 12.23 -16.81
N GLY A 257 8.35 11.69 -17.63
CA GLY A 257 9.80 11.72 -17.38
C GLY A 257 10.31 10.68 -16.36
N LYS A 258 9.43 9.90 -15.72
CA LYS A 258 9.82 8.89 -14.70
C LYS A 258 9.87 7.46 -15.23
N ASN A 259 9.53 7.25 -16.50
CA ASN A 259 9.58 5.95 -17.17
C ASN A 259 10.26 6.06 -18.56
N PRO A 260 11.58 6.33 -18.63
CA PRO A 260 12.31 6.32 -19.90
C PRO A 260 12.42 4.90 -20.49
N PRO A 261 12.49 4.77 -21.83
CA PRO A 261 12.46 3.49 -22.53
C PRO A 261 13.67 2.59 -22.27
N ASN A 262 14.81 3.15 -21.85
CA ASN A 262 16.06 2.41 -21.63
C ASN A 262 16.17 1.76 -20.24
N THR A 263 15.06 1.51 -19.57
CA THR A 263 15.06 1.10 -18.16
C THR A 263 14.46 -0.28 -17.97
N LYS A 264 14.88 -0.96 -16.90
CA LYS A 264 14.44 -2.32 -16.57
C LYS A 264 13.00 -2.37 -16.01
N LYS A 265 12.31 -1.23 -15.96
CA LYS A 265 10.95 -1.06 -15.40
C LYS A 265 10.85 -1.58 -13.97
N ASN A 266 11.85 -1.24 -13.19
CA ASN A 266 11.97 -1.53 -11.77
C ASN A 266 11.62 -0.25 -11.00
N PHE A 267 10.73 -0.34 -10.03
CA PHE A 267 10.21 0.83 -9.31
C PHE A 267 10.24 0.58 -7.80
N GLY A 268 10.38 1.67 -7.04
CA GLY A 268 10.39 1.67 -5.59
C GLY A 268 9.43 2.72 -5.05
N TYR A 269 8.56 2.32 -4.13
CA TYR A 269 7.59 3.21 -3.50
C TYR A 269 7.70 3.18 -1.98
N LEU A 270 7.63 4.35 -1.38
CA LEU A 270 7.42 4.54 0.05
C LEU A 270 5.92 4.64 0.31
N MET A 271 5.42 3.71 1.11
CA MET A 271 4.04 3.64 1.53
C MET A 271 3.87 4.35 2.86
N TRP A 272 2.97 5.32 2.84
CA TRP A 272 2.58 6.11 3.97
C TRP A 272 1.23 5.66 4.46
N ARG A 273 1.13 5.48 5.77
CA ARG A 273 -0.12 5.16 6.44
C ARG A 273 -0.47 6.27 7.41
N LYS A 274 -1.74 6.59 7.51
CA LYS A 274 -2.23 7.50 8.54
C LYS A 274 -2.34 6.74 9.86
N ARG A 275 -1.68 7.25 10.91
CA ARG A 275 -1.81 6.75 12.27
C ARG A 275 -2.48 7.77 13.16
N ASN A 276 -3.46 7.29 13.91
CA ASN A 276 -4.10 8.06 14.96
C ASN A 276 -3.85 7.35 16.28
N CYS A 277 -3.29 8.07 17.25
CA CYS A 277 -2.93 7.51 18.55
C CYS A 277 -3.13 8.54 19.65
N VAL A 278 -3.04 8.09 20.90
CA VAL A 278 -3.09 8.96 22.07
C VAL A 278 -1.69 9.21 22.59
N PHE A 279 -1.25 10.45 22.44
CA PHE A 279 -0.01 10.97 23.00
C PHE A 279 -0.18 11.29 24.48
N LEU A 280 0.78 10.86 25.30
CA LEU A 280 0.83 11.06 26.74
C LEU A 280 1.97 12.01 27.09
#